data_AF-A0A2P5EFJ2-F1
#
_entry.id   AF-A0A2P5EFJ2-F1
#
_cell.length_a   1.000
_cell.length_b   1.000
_cell.length_c   1.000
_cell.angle_alpha   90.00
_cell.angle_beta   90.00
_cell.angle_gamma   90.00
#
_symmetry.space_group_name_H-M   'P 1'
#
loop_
_entity.id
_entity.type
_entity.pdbx_description
1 polymer ?
#
loop_
_entity_poly.entity_id
_entity_poly.type
_entity_poly.pdbx_seq_one_letter_code
_entity_poly.pdbx_strand_id
1 'polypeptide(L)'
;FISLDCGIADGASYTDQTTGISYIPDTNFTETGENFDVSPQYKLQTKIQQFWNVRSFPNGARNCYTLNPIQGKNTRYLIRARFMYGNYDQIDHVPAFDLHLGVDFWDSVNLEFAGTPMDKEIIHVSTSDYIYVCLVNTGYGTPFISALELRALDNQAYVSPSGTALQLFKRYDFGTTSNHATR
;
A
#
# COMPACT_ATOMS: atom_id res chain seq x y z
N PHE A 1 -9.21 4.76 -11.11
CA PHE A 1 -8.30 4.04 -10.20
C PHE A 1 -7.91 4.98 -9.07
N ILE A 2 -7.37 4.47 -7.97
CA ILE A 2 -6.94 5.28 -6.80
C ILE A 2 -5.44 5.03 -6.59
N SER A 3 -4.63 6.07 -6.44
CA SER A 3 -3.21 5.94 -6.08
C SER A 3 -2.90 7.00 -5.03
N LEU A 4 -2.59 6.53 -3.82
CA LEU A 4 -2.31 7.39 -2.68
C LEU A 4 -0.81 7.34 -2.39
N ASP A 5 -0.19 8.50 -2.28
CA ASP A 5 1.09 8.66 -1.60
C ASP A 5 0.78 9.00 -0.14
N CYS A 6 1.04 8.04 0.75
CA CYS A 6 0.59 8.11 2.13
C CYS A 6 1.56 8.97 2.94
N GLY A 7 1.04 10.03 3.55
CA GLY A 7 1.85 10.96 4.33
C GLY A 7 2.47 12.12 3.55
N ILE A 8 2.22 12.23 2.24
CA ILE A 8 2.54 13.45 1.49
C ILE A 8 1.70 14.63 2.01
N ALA A 9 2.20 15.86 1.82
CA ALA A 9 1.51 17.07 2.26
C ALA A 9 0.13 17.24 1.60
N ASP A 10 -0.82 17.79 2.36
CA ASP A 10 -2.16 18.10 1.86
C ASP A 10 -2.10 19.03 0.64
N GLY A 11 -2.88 18.70 -0.39
CA GLY A 11 -2.89 19.43 -1.66
C GLY A 11 -1.70 19.16 -2.58
N ALA A 12 -0.68 18.42 -2.13
CA ALA A 12 0.40 17.96 -3.00
C ALA A 12 -0.11 16.85 -3.94
N SER A 13 0.33 16.87 -5.19
CA SER A 13 0.10 15.77 -6.12
C SER A 13 1.20 15.74 -7.15
N TYR A 14 1.43 14.57 -7.73
CA TYR A 14 2.42 14.42 -8.79
C TYR A 14 2.05 13.27 -9.73
N THR A 15 2.67 13.27 -10.90
CA THR A 15 2.64 12.15 -11.82
C THR A 15 4.01 11.49 -11.80
N ASP A 16 4.04 10.22 -11.44
CA ASP A 16 5.24 9.41 -11.45
C ASP A 16 5.81 9.35 -12.87
N GLN A 17 7.04 9.83 -13.06
CA GLN A 17 7.61 9.99 -14.40
C GLN A 17 7.94 8.65 -15.09
N THR A 18 8.07 7.57 -14.32
CA THR A 18 8.42 6.24 -14.84
C THR A 18 7.18 5.50 -15.31
N THR A 19 6.11 5.56 -14.53
CA THR A 19 4.88 4.79 -14.74
C THR A 19 3.74 5.61 -15.36
N GLY A 20 3.84 6.94 -15.32
CA GLY A 20 2.77 7.86 -15.74
C GLY A 20 1.57 7.91 -14.79
N ILE A 21 1.68 7.32 -13.60
CA ILE A 21 0.59 7.23 -12.63
C ILE A 21 0.54 8.50 -11.78
N SER A 22 -0.63 9.11 -11.69
CA SER A 22 -0.87 10.22 -10.77
C SER A 22 -1.11 9.71 -9.34
N TYR A 23 -0.42 10.33 -8.38
CA TYR A 23 -0.55 10.10 -6.95
C TYR A 23 -1.07 11.36 -6.27
N ILE A 24 -1.97 11.15 -5.30
CA ILE A 24 -2.62 12.19 -4.49
C ILE A 24 -2.42 11.89 -2.99
N PRO A 25 -2.69 12.84 -2.09
CA PRO A 25 -2.60 12.62 -0.65
C PRO A 25 -3.70 11.68 -0.17
N ASP A 26 -3.43 11.04 0.96
CA ASP A 26 -4.29 10.03 1.57
C ASP A 26 -5.26 10.59 2.64
N THR A 27 -5.23 11.90 2.85
CA THR A 27 -5.95 12.64 3.91
C THR A 27 -7.47 12.46 3.89
N ASN A 28 -8.07 12.25 2.72
CA ASN A 28 -9.51 12.03 2.60
C ASN A 28 -9.92 10.54 2.68
N PHE A 29 -8.96 9.65 2.91
CA PHE A 29 -9.18 8.20 2.89
C PHE A 29 -8.99 7.56 4.27
N THR A 30 -8.46 8.28 5.25
CA THR A 30 -8.31 7.84 6.65
C THR A 30 -8.53 9.02 7.60
N GLU A 31 -9.11 8.76 8.76
CA GLU A 31 -9.41 9.79 9.77
C GLU A 31 -8.27 9.99 10.77
N THR A 32 -7.32 9.05 10.84
CA THR A 32 -6.26 9.02 11.85
C THR A 32 -4.88 8.87 11.22
N GLY A 33 -3.85 8.98 12.06
CA GLY A 33 -2.45 8.82 11.69
C GLY A 33 -1.73 10.14 11.50
N GLU A 34 -0.41 10.05 11.46
CA GLU A 34 0.53 11.15 11.43
C GLU A 34 1.45 11.03 10.21
N ASN A 35 1.73 12.14 9.56
CA ASN A 35 2.55 12.17 8.35
C ASN A 35 4.02 12.34 8.72
N PHE A 36 4.88 11.53 8.13
CA PHE A 36 6.32 11.63 8.31
C PHE A 36 7.07 11.62 6.99
N ASP A 37 8.19 12.36 6.98
CA ASP A 37 9.23 12.19 5.98
C ASP A 37 10.14 11.03 6.37
N VAL A 38 10.45 10.18 5.39
CA VAL A 38 11.50 9.18 5.54
C VAL A 38 12.86 9.86 5.71
N SER A 39 13.75 9.24 6.50
CA SER A 39 15.10 9.79 6.74
C SER A 39 15.88 9.99 5.42
N PRO A 40 16.65 11.10 5.28
CA PRO A 40 17.29 11.48 4.01
C PRO A 40 18.15 10.39 3.37
N GLN A 41 18.87 9.59 4.16
CA GLN A 41 19.71 8.52 3.63
C GLN A 41 18.92 7.47 2.84
N TYR A 42 17.67 7.18 3.23
CA TYR A 42 16.83 6.18 2.54
C TYR A 42 16.12 6.78 1.32
N LYS A 43 15.71 8.06 1.37
CA LYS A 43 15.16 8.77 0.19
C LYS A 43 16.13 8.74 -0.99
N LEU A 44 17.42 8.98 -0.71
CA LEU A 44 18.50 8.96 -1.72
C LEU A 44 18.75 7.57 -2.31
N GLN A 45 18.55 6.51 -1.52
CA GLN A 45 18.78 5.14 -1.94
C GLN A 45 17.67 4.59 -2.84
N THR A 46 16.39 4.79 -2.46
CA THR A 46 15.28 4.20 -3.22
C THR A 46 14.99 4.90 -4.53
N LYS A 47 15.11 6.24 -4.58
CA LYS A 47 14.74 7.07 -5.76
C LYS A 47 13.32 6.82 -6.29
N ILE A 48 12.46 6.20 -5.50
CA ILE A 48 11.05 5.91 -5.81
C ILE A 48 10.24 6.82 -4.89
N GLN A 49 9.56 7.79 -5.49
CA GLN A 49 8.91 8.89 -4.75
C GLN A 49 7.85 8.40 -3.77
N GLN A 50 7.17 7.30 -4.08
CA GLN A 50 6.14 6.66 -3.23
C GLN A 50 6.68 6.11 -1.90
N PHE A 51 8.00 6.15 -1.68
CA PHE A 51 8.65 5.75 -0.43
C PHE A 51 9.32 6.93 0.29
N TRP A 52 9.06 8.16 -0.13
CA TRP A 52 9.63 9.34 0.53
C TRP A 52 8.81 9.78 1.75
N ASN A 53 7.54 9.42 1.77
CA ASN A 53 6.62 9.74 2.85
C ASN A 53 5.97 8.47 3.38
N VAL A 54 5.55 8.55 4.64
CA VAL A 54 4.70 7.54 5.26
C VAL A 54 3.60 8.20 6.06
N ARG A 55 2.45 7.55 6.12
CA ARG A 55 1.51 7.77 7.22
C ARG A 55 1.74 6.70 8.28
N SER A 56 1.96 7.16 9.51
CA SER A 56 2.17 6.34 10.72
C SER A 56 0.90 6.32 11.57
N PHE A 57 0.63 5.20 12.24
CA PHE A 57 -0.54 5.00 13.08
C PHE A 57 -0.15 4.63 14.52
N PRO A 58 0.38 5.58 15.32
CA PRO A 58 0.83 5.31 16.70
C PRO A 58 -0.32 4.99 17.66
N ASN A 59 -1.54 5.41 17.31
CA ASN A 59 -2.72 5.27 18.14
C ASN A 59 -3.73 4.28 17.52
N GLY A 60 -4.41 3.53 18.39
CA GLY A 60 -5.45 2.57 17.99
C GLY A 60 -4.89 1.20 17.59
N ALA A 61 -5.67 0.15 17.90
CA ALA A 61 -5.30 -1.22 17.55
C ALA A 61 -5.54 -1.55 16.07
N ARG A 62 -6.43 -0.81 15.40
CA ARG A 62 -6.83 -1.01 14.01
C ARG A 62 -7.10 0.36 13.38
N ASN A 63 -6.41 0.66 12.29
CA ASN A 63 -6.56 1.90 11.52
C ASN A 63 -6.86 1.53 10.06
N CYS A 64 -7.90 2.11 9.48
CA CYS A 64 -8.41 1.68 8.18
C CYS A 64 -8.52 2.83 7.19
N TYR A 65 -8.07 2.56 5.97
CA TYR A 65 -8.42 3.36 4.80
C TYR A 65 -9.79 2.97 4.30
N THR A 66 -10.61 3.95 3.93
CA THR A 66 -11.90 3.77 3.25
C THR A 66 -11.74 4.17 1.79
N LEU A 67 -11.76 3.18 0.90
CA LEU A 67 -11.67 3.39 -0.54
C LEU A 67 -13.06 3.27 -1.17
N ASN A 68 -13.43 4.23 -2.02
CA ASN A 68 -14.69 4.22 -2.77
C ASN A 68 -14.41 4.31 -4.29
N PRO A 69 -14.06 3.19 -4.95
CA PRO A 69 -13.79 3.18 -6.38
C PRO A 69 -15.05 3.38 -7.22
N ILE A 70 -14.93 4.12 -8.32
CA ILE A 70 -16.05 4.48 -9.23
C ILE A 70 -16.81 3.24 -9.74
N GLN A 71 -16.10 2.14 -10.01
CA GLN A 71 -16.73 0.91 -10.52
C GLN A 71 -17.58 0.17 -9.46
N GLY A 72 -17.44 0.52 -8.18
CA GLY A 72 -18.24 -0.02 -7.08
C GLY A 72 -18.15 -1.54 -6.89
N LYS A 73 -19.18 -2.09 -6.24
CA LYS A 73 -19.30 -3.52 -5.97
C LYS A 73 -19.37 -4.37 -7.25
N ASN A 74 -19.15 -5.67 -7.09
CA ASN A 74 -19.09 -6.69 -8.14
C ASN A 74 -17.99 -6.46 -9.19
N THR A 75 -17.01 -5.64 -8.83
CA THR A 75 -15.81 -5.38 -9.65
C THR A 75 -14.61 -6.08 -9.03
N ARG A 76 -13.78 -6.66 -9.90
CA ARG A 76 -12.47 -7.22 -9.51
C ARG A 76 -11.45 -6.09 -9.37
N TYR A 77 -10.79 -6.03 -8.23
CA TYR A 77 -9.76 -5.04 -7.95
C TYR A 77 -8.43 -5.70 -7.64
N LEU A 78 -7.35 -5.16 -8.21
CA LEU A 78 -6.00 -5.31 -7.67
C LEU A 78 -5.78 -4.19 -6.66
N ILE A 79 -5.42 -4.57 -5.44
CA ILE A 79 -5.06 -3.68 -4.35
C ILE A 79 -3.60 -3.93 -4.02
N ARG A 80 -2.79 -2.86 -4.00
CA ARG A 80 -1.38 -2.90 -3.64
C ARG A 80 -1.11 -1.94 -2.48
N ALA A 81 -0.63 -2.48 -1.36
CA ALA A 81 -0.11 -1.71 -0.23
C ALA A 81 1.41 -1.78 -0.25
N ARG A 82 2.07 -0.64 -0.07
CA ARG A 82 3.53 -0.52 -0.21
C ARG A 82 4.13 0.08 1.05
N PHE A 83 5.24 -0.50 1.48
CA PHE A 83 5.88 -0.20 2.76
C PHE A 83 7.37 -0.03 2.57
N MET A 84 7.93 1.06 3.11
CA MET A 84 9.35 1.19 3.39
C MET A 84 9.51 2.04 4.65
N TYR A 85 10.08 1.46 5.71
CA TYR A 85 10.15 2.12 7.02
C TYR A 85 11.05 3.36 6.98
N GLY A 86 12.23 3.25 6.38
CA GLY A 86 13.11 4.40 6.17
C GLY A 86 13.50 5.16 7.44
N ASN A 87 13.40 4.51 8.61
CA ASN A 87 13.64 5.10 9.93
C ASN A 87 12.97 6.49 10.09
N TYR A 88 11.70 6.59 9.71
CA TYR A 88 10.97 7.87 9.70
C TYR A 88 10.79 8.47 11.10
N ASP A 89 10.74 7.63 12.14
CA ASP A 89 10.54 7.99 13.54
C ASP A 89 11.84 8.06 14.36
N GLN A 90 13.00 7.82 13.73
CA GLN A 90 14.33 7.82 14.36
C GLN A 90 14.52 6.76 15.47
N ILE A 91 13.70 5.72 15.52
CA ILE A 91 13.80 4.64 16.51
C ILE A 91 14.82 3.57 16.06
N ASP A 92 15.07 3.46 14.76
CA ASP A 92 15.91 2.43 14.14
C ASP A 92 15.43 1.00 14.45
N HIS A 93 14.11 0.82 14.55
CA HIS A 93 13.48 -0.47 14.80
C HIS A 93 12.31 -0.68 13.84
N VAL A 94 12.48 -1.63 12.92
CA VAL A 94 11.45 -1.98 11.94
C VAL A 94 10.21 -2.59 12.64
N PRO A 95 9.00 -2.08 12.37
CA PRO A 95 7.79 -2.61 13.00
C PRO A 95 7.27 -3.85 12.27
N ALA A 96 6.51 -4.66 12.99
CA ALA A 96 5.69 -5.74 12.43
C ALA A 96 4.21 -5.56 12.82
N PHE A 97 3.31 -5.78 11.86
CA PHE A 97 1.87 -5.58 12.02
C PHE A 97 1.10 -6.34 10.93
N ASP A 98 -0.21 -6.46 11.10
CA ASP A 98 -1.05 -7.20 10.16
C ASP A 98 -1.81 -6.25 9.22
N LEU A 99 -2.02 -6.73 8.00
CA LEU A 99 -2.84 -6.10 6.98
C LEU A 99 -4.13 -6.90 6.83
N HIS A 100 -5.26 -6.19 6.81
CA HIS A 100 -6.58 -6.78 6.63
C HIS A 100 -7.31 -6.10 5.47
N LEU A 101 -8.11 -6.88 4.76
CA LEU A 101 -9.09 -6.39 3.81
C LEU A 101 -10.48 -6.50 4.45
N GLY A 102 -11.01 -5.38 4.94
CA GLY A 102 -12.18 -5.38 5.82
C GLY A 102 -11.87 -6.12 7.12
N VAL A 103 -12.60 -7.20 7.39
CA VAL A 103 -12.36 -8.06 8.56
C VAL A 103 -11.37 -9.18 8.27
N ASP A 104 -11.19 -9.52 7.00
CA ASP A 104 -10.39 -10.68 6.59
C ASP A 104 -8.90 -10.38 6.70
N PHE A 105 -8.16 -11.32 7.29
CA PHE A 105 -6.70 -11.27 7.30
C PHE A 105 -6.19 -11.37 5.87
N TRP A 106 -5.33 -10.42 5.48
CA TRP A 106 -4.67 -10.44 4.18
C TRP A 106 -3.26 -10.99 4.33
N ASP A 107 -2.39 -10.32 5.09
CA ASP A 107 -0.99 -10.73 5.26
C ASP A 107 -0.34 -10.00 6.44
N SER A 108 0.81 -10.47 6.90
CA SER A 108 1.65 -9.75 7.86
C SER A 108 2.71 -8.92 7.13
N VAL A 109 2.86 -7.68 7.57
CA VAL A 109 3.98 -6.81 7.21
C VAL A 109 5.09 -7.04 8.22
N ASN A 110 6.20 -7.60 7.75
CA ASN A 110 7.38 -7.87 8.57
C ASN A 110 8.61 -7.49 7.76
N LEU A 111 9.19 -6.33 8.08
CA LEU A 111 10.32 -5.77 7.35
C LEU A 111 11.63 -6.24 7.97
N GLU A 112 12.59 -6.62 7.14
CA GLU A 112 13.91 -7.05 7.62
C GLU A 112 14.83 -5.85 7.90
N PHE A 113 14.78 -4.81 7.05
CA PHE A 113 15.62 -3.63 7.14
C PHE A 113 14.85 -2.36 6.83
N ALA A 114 15.29 -1.24 7.42
CA ALA A 114 14.62 0.05 7.26
C ALA A 114 14.51 0.51 5.79
N GLY A 115 15.54 0.28 4.99
CA GLY A 115 15.58 0.72 3.59
C GLY A 115 14.95 -0.25 2.58
N THR A 116 14.48 -1.43 3.01
CA THR A 116 13.98 -2.46 2.10
C THR A 116 12.49 -2.25 1.83
N PRO A 117 12.08 -1.95 0.58
CA PRO A 117 10.68 -1.87 0.25
C PRO A 117 10.00 -3.23 0.27
N MET A 118 8.76 -3.27 0.74
CA MET A 118 7.88 -4.43 0.68
C MET A 118 6.56 -4.02 0.04
N ASP A 119 6.16 -4.75 -1.00
CA ASP A 119 4.85 -4.59 -1.63
C ASP A 119 3.98 -5.80 -1.24
N LYS A 120 2.72 -5.55 -0.86
CA LYS A 120 1.69 -6.58 -0.68
C LYS A 120 0.61 -6.36 -1.73
N GLU A 121 0.28 -7.41 -2.49
CA GLU A 121 -0.76 -7.36 -3.52
C GLU A 121 -1.85 -8.41 -3.26
N ILE A 122 -3.11 -8.01 -3.44
CA ILE A 122 -4.28 -8.88 -3.41
C ILE A 122 -5.25 -8.53 -4.52
N ILE A 123 -5.85 -9.55 -5.11
CA ILE A 123 -6.97 -9.42 -6.04
C ILE A 123 -8.23 -9.88 -5.32
N HIS A 124 -9.23 -9.00 -5.26
CA HIS A 124 -10.49 -9.26 -4.58
C HIS A 124 -11.66 -8.77 -5.43
N VAL A 125 -12.75 -9.55 -5.45
CA VAL A 125 -14.02 -9.11 -6.04
C VAL A 125 -14.84 -8.44 -4.95
N SER A 126 -14.98 -7.12 -5.01
CA SER A 126 -15.64 -6.36 -3.96
C SER A 126 -17.13 -6.69 -3.87
N THR A 127 -17.62 -7.00 -2.68
CA THR A 127 -19.06 -7.20 -2.41
C THR A 127 -19.78 -5.91 -1.98
N SER A 128 -19.01 -4.84 -1.77
CA SER A 128 -19.45 -3.52 -1.31
C SER A 128 -18.91 -2.41 -2.21
N ASP A 129 -19.56 -1.26 -2.22
CA ASP A 129 -19.05 -0.06 -2.93
C ASP A 129 -17.84 0.54 -2.22
N TYR A 130 -17.67 0.21 -0.93
CA TYR A 130 -16.52 0.59 -0.12
C TYR A 130 -15.60 -0.60 0.12
N ILE A 131 -14.30 -0.35 0.02
CA ILE A 131 -13.23 -1.29 0.34
C ILE A 131 -12.42 -0.72 1.49
N TYR A 132 -12.26 -1.52 2.55
CA TYR A 132 -11.49 -1.12 3.72
C TYR A 132 -10.14 -1.83 3.72
N VAL A 133 -9.05 -1.07 3.77
CA VAL A 133 -7.69 -1.61 3.93
C VAL A 133 -7.20 -1.21 5.31
N CYS A 134 -7.04 -2.18 6.20
CA CYS A 134 -6.80 -1.93 7.62
C CYS A 134 -5.42 -2.42 8.04
N LEU A 135 -4.69 -1.55 8.73
CA LEU A 135 -3.44 -1.87 9.41
C LEU A 135 -3.76 -2.15 10.89
N VAL A 136 -3.37 -3.33 11.36
CA VAL A 136 -3.69 -3.84 12.70
C VAL A 136 -2.41 -3.98 13.50
N ASN A 137 -2.33 -3.25 14.61
CA ASN A 137 -1.18 -3.28 15.51
C ASN A 137 -1.15 -4.61 16.28
N THR A 138 -0.06 -5.36 16.15
CA THR A 138 0.16 -6.65 16.83
C THR A 138 1.07 -6.53 18.06
N GLY A 139 1.49 -5.32 18.43
CA GLY A 139 2.35 -5.02 19.58
C GLY A 139 3.85 -4.99 19.26
N TYR A 140 4.25 -5.15 18.00
CA TYR A 140 5.65 -5.21 17.55
C TYR A 140 6.08 -3.93 16.80
N GLY A 141 5.61 -2.78 17.27
CA GLY A 141 5.92 -1.46 16.69
C GLY A 141 4.70 -0.78 16.04
N THR A 142 4.93 0.41 15.50
CA THR A 142 3.86 1.26 14.98
C THR A 142 3.53 0.91 13.53
N PRO A 143 2.26 0.54 13.21
CA PRO A 143 1.85 0.34 11.83
C PRO A 143 2.00 1.61 11.00
N PHE A 144 2.41 1.46 9.74
CA PHE A 144 2.59 2.57 8.82
C PHE A 144 2.35 2.11 7.38
N ILE A 145 2.16 3.03 6.45
CA ILE A 145 2.05 2.75 5.02
C ILE A 145 2.70 3.88 4.21
N SER A 146 3.36 3.52 3.10
CA SER A 146 4.00 4.49 2.20
C SER A 146 3.13 4.81 0.99
N ALA A 147 2.46 3.80 0.41
CA ALA A 147 1.52 4.04 -0.68
C ALA A 147 0.41 2.98 -0.71
N LEU A 148 -0.77 3.38 -1.20
CA LEU A 148 -1.92 2.51 -1.39
C LEU A 148 -2.51 2.70 -2.78
N GLU A 149 -2.58 1.62 -3.54
CA GLU A 149 -3.05 1.63 -4.92
C GLU A 149 -4.21 0.67 -5.11
N LEU A 150 -5.20 1.10 -5.90
CA LEU A 150 -6.34 0.30 -6.30
C LEU A 150 -6.60 0.46 -7.79
N ARG A 151 -6.69 -0.67 -8.49
CA ARG A 151 -6.95 -0.76 -9.93
C ARG A 151 -8.12 -1.70 -10.19
N ALA A 152 -9.10 -1.26 -10.95
CA ALA A 152 -10.12 -2.17 -11.48
C ALA A 152 -9.47 -3.06 -12.55
N LEU A 153 -9.78 -4.34 -12.52
CA LEU A 153 -9.35 -5.32 -13.51
C LEU A 153 -10.54 -5.75 -14.38
N ASP A 154 -10.24 -6.34 -15.52
CA ASP A 154 -11.23 -7.13 -16.25
C ASP A 154 -11.73 -8.27 -15.34
N ASN A 155 -13.05 -8.46 -15.26
CA ASN A 155 -13.64 -9.51 -14.43
C ASN A 155 -13.28 -10.92 -14.91
N GLN A 156 -12.86 -11.08 -16.17
CA GLN A 156 -12.34 -12.33 -16.74
C GLN A 156 -10.84 -12.56 -16.42
N ALA A 157 -10.13 -11.55 -15.93
CA ALA A 157 -8.74 -11.73 -15.48
C ALA A 157 -8.72 -12.39 -14.09
N TYR A 158 -7.79 -13.32 -13.87
CA TYR A 158 -7.56 -13.94 -12.55
C TYR A 158 -8.82 -14.54 -11.91
N VAL A 159 -9.64 -15.25 -12.68
CA VAL A 159 -10.88 -15.88 -12.19
C VAL A 159 -10.58 -16.82 -11.01
N SER A 160 -11.36 -16.66 -9.94
CA SER A 160 -11.24 -17.41 -8.69
C SER A 160 -12.62 -17.81 -8.17
N PRO A 161 -12.74 -18.84 -7.32
CA PRO A 161 -14.01 -19.21 -6.70
C PRO A 161 -14.67 -18.04 -5.96
N SER A 162 -16.00 -18.01 -5.95
CA SER A 162 -16.76 -16.97 -5.24
C SER A 162 -16.37 -16.92 -3.76
N GLY A 163 -16.18 -15.71 -3.23
CA GLY A 163 -15.78 -15.51 -1.83
C GLY A 163 -14.28 -15.71 -1.56
N THR A 164 -13.45 -15.88 -2.59
CA THR A 164 -11.99 -15.98 -2.44
C THR A 164 -11.27 -14.75 -2.95
N ALA A 165 -10.09 -14.48 -2.38
CA ALA A 165 -9.14 -13.48 -2.85
C ALA A 165 -7.83 -14.16 -3.27
N LEU A 166 -7.08 -13.52 -4.17
CA LEU A 166 -5.80 -14.02 -4.65
C LEU A 166 -4.69 -13.10 -4.18
N GLN A 167 -3.82 -13.59 -3.31
CA GLN A 167 -2.62 -12.89 -2.90
C GLN A 167 -1.50 -13.15 -3.89
N LEU A 168 -0.72 -12.12 -4.22
CA LEU A 168 0.45 -12.31 -5.07
C LEU A 168 1.52 -13.11 -4.31
N PHE A 169 1.89 -14.27 -4.85
CA PHE A 169 3.08 -14.99 -4.40
C PHE A 169 4.33 -14.40 -5.06
N LYS A 170 4.41 -14.46 -6.39
CA LYS A 170 5.49 -13.89 -7.20
C LYS A 170 5.01 -13.51 -8.58
N ARG A 171 5.68 -12.53 -9.19
CA ARG A 171 5.53 -12.13 -10.60
C ARG A 171 6.90 -12.16 -11.26
N TYR A 172 6.99 -12.77 -12.43
CA TYR A 172 8.23 -12.93 -13.17
C TYR A 172 8.04 -12.48 -14.61
N ASP A 173 9.01 -11.73 -15.13
CA ASP A 173 9.14 -11.42 -16.54
C ASP A 173 10.31 -12.23 -17.11
N PHE A 174 9.99 -13.24 -17.92
CA PHE A 174 10.99 -14.13 -18.52
C PHE A 174 11.51 -13.63 -19.88
N GLY A 175 10.97 -12.52 -20.39
CA GLY A 175 11.24 -12.02 -21.75
C GLY A 175 12.07 -10.74 -21.80
N THR A 176 12.36 -10.11 -20.67
CA THR A 176 13.11 -8.84 -20.65
C THR A 176 14.62 -9.05 -20.84
N THR A 177 15.22 -8.31 -21.78
CA THR A 177 16.68 -8.12 -21.90
C THR A 177 17.19 -6.96 -21.03
N SER A 178 16.28 -6.24 -20.35
CA SER A 178 16.59 -5.19 -19.39
C SER A 178 16.40 -5.70 -17.96
N ASN A 179 17.31 -5.33 -17.04
CA ASN A 179 17.20 -5.67 -15.61
C ASN A 179 16.07 -4.90 -14.88
N HIS A 180 15.11 -4.34 -15.59
CA HIS A 180 13.99 -3.62 -15.00
C HIS A 180 12.79 -4.54 -14.84
N ALA A 181 12.27 -4.65 -13.62
CA ALA A 181 11.01 -5.33 -13.38
C ALA A 181 9.88 -4.54 -14.04
N THR A 182 9.12 -5.18 -14.93
CA THR A 182 7.81 -4.69 -15.36
C THR A 182 6.87 -4.74 -14.15
N ARG A 183 6.30 -3.59 -13.78
CA ARG A 183 5.64 -3.36 -12.48
C ARG A 183 4.17 -3.01 -12.61
#